data_AF-A0A0L0FHE9-F1
#
_entry.id   AF-A0A0L0FHE9-F1
#
_cell.length_a   1.000
_cell.length_b   1.000
_cell.length_c   1.000
_cell.angle_alpha   90.00
_cell.angle_beta   90.00
_cell.angle_gamma   90.00
#
_symmetry.space_group_name_H-M   'P 1'
#
loop_
_entity.id
_entity.type
_entity.pdbx_description
1 polymer ?
#
loop_
_entity_poly.entity_id
_entity_poly.type
_entity_poly.pdbx_seq_one_letter_code
_entity_poly.pdbx_strand_id
1 'polypeptide(L)'
;MDEINNYAKDLGVTAISELPDLIAAIHNTLDTEFKYSSLQSVEQKFGGLLPSGGGSATNDYLVGQNQQVRDHAVNVVNSLYAIQRYLYTLVPMIEDGGNFGVSIQ
;
A
#
# COMPACT_ATOMS: atom_id res chain seq x y z
N MET A 1 11.05 -3.43 -26.80
CA MET A 1 9.72 -2.86 -26.49
C MET A 1 8.79 -3.96 -26.01
N ASP A 2 8.70 -5.08 -26.73
CA ASP A 2 7.82 -6.20 -26.35
C ASP A 2 8.15 -6.83 -24.98
N GLU A 3 9.42 -6.98 -24.63
CA GLU A 3 9.83 -7.51 -23.31
C GLU A 3 9.41 -6.60 -22.14
N ILE A 4 9.50 -5.28 -22.32
CA ILE A 4 9.10 -4.30 -21.29
C ILE A 4 7.58 -4.29 -21.12
N ASN A 5 6.83 -4.45 -22.21
CA ASN A 5 5.38 -4.52 -22.18
C ASN A 5 4.88 -5.83 -21.55
N ASN A 6 5.52 -6.96 -21.86
CA ASN A 6 5.22 -8.25 -21.23
C ASN A 6 5.53 -8.21 -19.74
N TYR A 7 6.67 -7.65 -19.34
CA TYR A 7 7.01 -7.44 -17.94
C TYR A 7 6.00 -6.56 -17.20
N ALA A 8 5.60 -5.43 -17.80
CA ALA A 8 4.59 -4.54 -17.21
C ALA A 8 3.22 -5.22 -17.07
N LYS A 9 2.86 -6.09 -18.02
CA LYS A 9 1.64 -6.89 -17.98
C LYS A 9 1.67 -7.89 -16.82
N ASP A 10 2.76 -8.64 -16.70
CA ASP A 10 2.92 -9.64 -15.63
C ASP A 10 2.91 -8.98 -14.25
N LEU A 11 3.58 -7.83 -14.09
CA LEU A 11 3.54 -7.03 -12.87
C LEU A 11 2.12 -6.57 -12.52
N GLY A 12 1.37 -6.04 -13.49
CA GLY A 12 0.01 -5.56 -13.23
C GLY A 12 -0.96 -6.67 -12.90
N VAL A 13 -0.88 -7.81 -13.59
CA VAL A 13 -1.70 -9.00 -13.26
C VAL A 13 -1.41 -9.50 -11.85
N THR A 14 -0.13 -9.56 -11.49
CA THR A 14 0.30 -9.95 -10.14
C THR A 14 -0.24 -8.96 -9.10
N ALA A 15 -0.06 -7.66 -9.32
CA ALA A 15 -0.54 -6.61 -8.41
C ALA A 15 -2.07 -6.63 -8.23
N ILE A 16 -2.85 -6.91 -9.28
CA ILE A 16 -4.31 -7.08 -9.18
C ILE A 16 -4.65 -8.31 -8.32
N SER A 17 -3.92 -9.42 -8.51
CA SER A 17 -4.16 -10.66 -7.77
C SER A 17 -3.81 -10.56 -6.28
N GLU A 18 -2.80 -9.77 -5.93
CA GLU A 18 -2.32 -9.58 -4.55
C GLU A 18 -3.04 -8.43 -3.81
N LEU A 19 -3.76 -7.57 -4.53
CA LEU A 19 -4.46 -6.42 -3.95
C LEU A 19 -5.40 -6.80 -2.79
N PRO A 20 -6.20 -7.89 -2.88
CA PRO A 20 -7.07 -8.30 -1.77
C PRO A 20 -6.28 -8.64 -0.50
N ASP A 21 -5.14 -9.32 -0.63
CA ASP A 21 -4.30 -9.71 0.49
C ASP A 21 -3.63 -8.49 1.13
N LEU A 22 -3.20 -7.53 0.32
CA LEU A 22 -2.67 -6.25 0.81
C LEU A 22 -3.73 -5.46 1.60
N ILE A 23 -4.97 -5.39 1.09
CA ILE A 23 -6.08 -4.74 1.80
C ILE A 23 -6.35 -5.46 3.13
N ALA A 24 -6.38 -6.80 3.13
CA ALA A 24 -6.58 -7.59 4.34
C ALA A 24 -5.47 -7.35 5.38
N ALA A 25 -4.20 -7.26 4.94
CA ALA A 25 -3.07 -6.99 5.83
C ALA A 25 -3.15 -5.59 6.47
N ILE A 26 -3.56 -4.58 5.70
CA ILE A 26 -3.77 -3.22 6.19
C ILE A 26 -4.91 -3.19 7.21
N HIS A 27 -6.05 -3.81 6.87
CA HIS A 27 -7.20 -3.91 7.78
C HIS A 27 -6.84 -4.60 9.09
N ASN A 28 -6.13 -5.73 9.01
CA ASN A 28 -5.66 -6.42 10.20
C ASN A 28 -4.79 -5.51 11.08
N THR A 29 -3.86 -4.75 10.48
CA THR A 29 -3.00 -3.80 11.21
C THR A 29 -3.83 -2.70 11.90
N LEU A 30 -4.84 -2.15 11.21
CA LEU A 30 -5.74 -1.15 11.78
C LEU A 30 -6.54 -1.71 12.96
N ASP A 31 -7.05 -2.93 12.82
CA ASP A 31 -7.86 -3.60 13.84
C ASP A 31 -7.04 -4.07 15.06
N THR A 32 -5.76 -4.41 14.87
CA THR A 32 -4.90 -4.85 15.98
C THR A 32 -4.23 -3.68 16.69
N GLU A 33 -3.74 -2.69 15.92
CA GLU A 33 -2.83 -1.68 16.45
C GLU A 33 -3.48 -0.31 16.62
N PHE A 34 -4.62 -0.04 15.97
CA PHE A 34 -5.28 1.27 15.97
C PHE A 34 -6.73 1.25 16.45
N LYS A 35 -7.21 0.13 17.03
CA LYS A 35 -8.57 -0.06 17.56
C LYS A 35 -8.86 0.70 18.87
N TYR A 36 -8.36 1.92 19.01
CA TYR A 36 -8.61 2.73 20.20
C TYR A 36 -9.93 3.48 20.08
N SER A 37 -10.76 3.36 21.10
CA SER A 37 -12.03 4.08 21.21
C SER A 37 -11.88 5.55 21.60
N SER A 38 -10.70 5.97 22.09
CA SER A 38 -10.43 7.36 22.51
C SER A 38 -8.95 7.71 22.45
N LEU A 39 -8.65 9.01 22.36
CA LEU A 39 -7.27 9.55 22.42
C LEU A 39 -6.58 9.22 23.75
N GLN A 40 -7.34 9.07 24.83
CA GLN A 40 -6.80 8.72 26.14
C GLN A 40 -6.27 7.27 26.18
N SER A 41 -6.96 6.34 25.51
CA SER A 41 -6.50 4.95 25.35
C SER A 41 -5.20 4.87 24.54
N VAL A 42 -5.05 5.78 23.57
CA VAL A 42 -3.80 5.93 22.80
C VAL A 42 -2.70 6.42 23.74
N GLU A 43 -2.91 7.54 24.44
CA GLU A 43 -1.93 8.11 25.38
C GLU A 43 -1.44 7.11 26.43
N GLN A 44 -2.33 6.29 26.99
CA GLN A 44 -1.96 5.26 27.97
C GLN A 44 -1.04 4.18 27.38
N LYS A 45 -1.32 3.71 26.16
CA LYS A 45 -0.44 2.74 25.47
C LYS A 45 0.93 3.35 25.21
N PHE A 46 0.99 4.58 24.69
CA PHE A 46 2.25 5.25 24.44
C PHE A 46 3.02 5.55 25.73
N GLY A 47 2.33 5.97 26.79
CA GLY A 47 2.91 6.22 28.10
C GLY A 47 3.56 4.98 28.72
N GLY A 48 2.96 3.80 28.53
CA GLY A 48 3.54 2.52 28.96
C GLY A 48 4.74 2.05 28.14
N LEU A 49 4.98 2.64 26.97
CA LEU A 49 6.10 2.31 26.10
C LEU A 49 7.24 3.35 26.18
N LEU A 50 7.09 4.43 26.96
CA LEU A 50 8.15 5.40 27.18
C LEU A 50 9.22 4.80 28.12
N PRO A 51 10.51 4.85 27.75
CA PRO A 51 11.59 4.36 28.60
C PRO A 51 11.64 5.17 29.91
N SER A 52 11.71 4.45 31.04
CA SER A 52 11.62 5.01 32.40
C SER A 52 12.85 5.78 32.88
N GLY A 53 13.83 6.04 32.02
CA GLY A 53 15.06 6.76 32.35
C GLY A 53 15.42 7.77 31.26
N GLY A 54 15.86 8.97 31.66
CA GLY A 54 16.09 10.16 30.81
C GLY A 54 17.20 10.08 29.75
N GLY A 55 17.50 8.88 29.24
CA GLY A 55 18.24 8.69 27.99
C GLY A 55 17.27 8.64 26.81
N SER A 56 17.70 9.15 25.66
CA SER A 56 17.00 9.01 24.37
C SER A 56 17.03 7.55 23.91
N ALA A 57 16.28 6.68 24.58
CA ALA A 57 16.06 5.32 24.14
C ALA A 57 14.92 5.34 23.11
N THR A 58 15.21 4.89 21.90
CA THR A 58 14.21 4.70 20.86
C THR A 58 13.25 3.60 21.31
N ASN A 59 11.96 3.81 21.08
CA ASN A 59 10.92 2.85 21.42
C ASN A 59 10.81 1.82 20.28
N ASP A 60 11.41 0.64 20.47
CA ASP A 60 11.51 -0.41 19.45
C ASP A 60 10.14 -0.85 18.91
N TYR A 61 9.12 -0.84 19.77
CA TYR A 61 7.76 -1.16 19.36
C TYR A 61 7.21 -0.11 18.39
N LEU A 62 7.35 1.18 18.69
CA LEU A 62 6.89 2.25 17.79
C LEU A 62 7.68 2.30 16.49
N VAL A 63 8.96 1.96 16.53
CA VAL A 63 9.78 1.79 15.32
C VAL A 63 9.21 0.68 14.45
N GLY A 64 8.86 -0.47 15.04
CA GLY A 64 8.22 -1.58 14.33
C GLY A 64 6.88 -1.18 13.70
N GLN A 65 6.03 -0.46 14.43
CA GLN A 65 4.74 0.03 13.91
C GLN A 65 4.93 1.04 12.77
N ASN A 66 5.87 1.97 12.92
CA ASN A 66 6.19 2.95 11.87
C ASN A 66 6.70 2.26 10.60
N GLN A 67 7.57 1.26 10.76
CA GLN A 67 8.09 0.47 9.65
C GLN A 67 6.96 -0.27 8.92
N GLN A 68 6.07 -0.94 9.65
CA GLN A 68 4.94 -1.65 9.04
C GLN A 68 4.02 -0.71 8.24
N VAL A 69 3.72 0.48 8.77
CA VAL A 69 2.92 1.49 8.05
C VAL A 69 3.62 1.97 6.78
N ARG A 70 4.94 2.18 6.83
CA ARG A 70 5.74 2.54 5.65
C ARG A 70 5.74 1.43 4.61
N ASP A 71 5.92 0.18 5.02
CA ASP A 71 5.93 -0.97 4.13
C ASP A 71 4.58 -1.12 3.42
N HIS A 72 3.46 -0.99 4.15
CA HIS A 72 2.12 -0.96 3.56
C HIS A 72 1.98 0.18 2.54
N ALA A 73 2.41 1.39 2.88
CA ALA A 73 2.32 2.53 1.97
C ALA A 73 3.14 2.32 0.69
N VAL A 74 4.36 1.81 0.81
CA VAL A 74 5.24 1.50 -0.33
C VAL A 74 4.60 0.43 -1.22
N ASN A 75 4.07 -0.65 -0.63
CA ASN A 75 3.43 -1.72 -1.37
C ASN A 75 2.19 -1.23 -2.13
N VAL A 76 1.35 -0.41 -1.50
CA VAL A 76 0.18 0.20 -2.17
C VAL A 76 0.63 1.05 -3.36
N VAL A 77 1.61 1.93 -3.16
CA VAL A 77 2.11 2.80 -4.24
C VAL A 77 2.69 1.99 -5.39
N ASN A 78 3.48 0.96 -5.10
CA ASN A 78 4.06 0.09 -6.11
C ASN A 78 2.98 -0.68 -6.89
N SER A 79 1.98 -1.23 -6.20
CA SER A 79 0.85 -1.91 -6.85
C SER A 79 0.04 -0.97 -7.74
N LEU A 80 -0.21 0.27 -7.30
CA LEU A 80 -0.89 1.27 -8.12
C LEU A 80 -0.10 1.62 -9.39
N TYR A 81 1.23 1.80 -9.28
CA TYR A 81 2.07 2.03 -10.45
C TYR A 81 2.12 0.83 -11.40
N ALA A 82 2.17 -0.40 -10.87
CA ALA A 82 2.13 -1.63 -11.67
C ALA A 82 0.82 -1.74 -12.45
N ILE A 83 -0.31 -1.50 -11.77
CA ILE A 83 -1.65 -1.51 -12.39
C ILE A 83 -1.77 -0.42 -13.45
N GLN A 84 -1.34 0.81 -13.14
CA GLN A 84 -1.36 1.92 -14.09
C GLN A 84 -0.54 1.59 -15.33
N ARG A 85 0.67 1.05 -15.15
CA ARG A 85 1.53 0.67 -16.28
C ARG A 85 0.92 -0.43 -17.12
N TYR A 86 0.30 -1.42 -16.48
CA TYR A 86 -0.45 -2.47 -17.16
C TYR A 86 -1.61 -1.90 -17.98
N LEU A 87 -2.43 -1.00 -17.43
CA LEU A 87 -3.53 -0.37 -18.17
C LEU A 87 -3.02 0.34 -19.43
N TYR A 88 -1.88 1.04 -19.35
CA TYR A 88 -1.26 1.65 -20.53
C TYR A 88 -0.81 0.63 -21.59
N THR A 89 -0.50 -0.61 -21.22
CA THR A 89 -0.21 -1.66 -22.22
C THR A 89 -1.45 -2.14 -22.98
N LEU A 90 -2.65 -1.87 -22.45
CA LEU A 90 -3.92 -2.27 -23.05
C LEU A 90 -4.53 -1.21 -23.96
N VAL A 91 -4.03 0.04 -23.89
CA VAL A 91 -4.51 1.14 -24.73
C VAL A 91 -4.09 0.87 -26.18
N PRO A 92 -5.04 0.69 -27.12
CA PRO A 92 -4.73 0.46 -28.52
C PRO A 92 -4.24 1.74 -29.20
N MET A 93 -3.81 1.62 -30.47
CA MET A 93 -3.51 2.79 -31.28
C MET A 93 -4.76 3.67 -31.42
N ILE A 94 -4.57 5.00 -31.41
CA ILE A 94 -5.68 5.95 -31.59
C ILE A 94 -6.20 5.83 -33.02
N GLU A 95 -7.50 5.56 -33.15
CA GLU A 95 -8.21 5.46 -34.43
C GLU A 95 -9.36 6.50 -34.46
N ASP A 96 -9.82 6.86 -35.67
CA ASP A 96 -10.77 7.95 -35.89
C ASP A 96 -12.20 7.61 -35.39
N GLY A 97 -12.48 6.32 -35.13
CA GLY A 97 -13.75 5.81 -34.59
C GLY A 97 -13.53 4.69 -33.58
N GLY A 98 -14.59 4.29 -32.85
CA GLY A 98 -14.51 3.19 -31.88
C GLY A 98 -13.91 3.56 -30.51
N ASN A 99 -13.77 4.86 -30.21
CA ASN A 99 -13.07 5.36 -29.02
C ASN A 99 -13.82 5.22 -27.68
N PHE A 100 -15.03 4.66 -27.64
CA PHE A 100 -15.78 4.49 -26.39
C PHE A 100 -15.02 3.61 -25.38
N GLY A 101 -14.49 2.47 -25.83
CA GLY A 101 -13.70 1.58 -24.95
C GLY A 101 -12.41 2.24 -24.45
N VAL A 102 -11.74 3.01 -25.31
CA VAL A 102 -10.55 3.80 -24.97
C VAL A 102 -10.87 4.92 -23.98
N SER A 103 -12.11 5.43 -23.96
CA SER A 103 -12.56 6.46 -23.00
C SER A 103 -12.90 5.88 -21.62
N ILE A 104 -13.18 4.58 -21.53
CA ILE A 104 -13.39 3.87 -20.26
C ILE A 104 -12.05 3.50 -19.61
N GLN A 105 -11.07 3.14 -20.45
CA GLN A 105 -9.69 2.86 -20.06
C GLN A 105 -8.98 4.11 -19.52
#